data_AF-A0A257CIT5-F1
#
_entry.id   AF-A0A257CIT5-F1
#
_cell.length_a   1.000
_cell.length_b   1.000
_cell.length_c   1.000
_cell.angle_alpha   90.00
_cell.angle_beta   90.00
_cell.angle_gamma   90.00
#
_symmetry.space_group_name_H-M   'P 1'
#
loop_
_entity.id
_entity.type
_entity.pdbx_description
1 polymer ?
#
loop_
_entity_poly.entity_id
_entity_poly.type
_entity_poly.pdbx_seq_one_letter_code
_entity_poly.pdbx_strand_id
1 'polypeptide(L)' 'MTTFALPSGSYRAASLKQVWAGRARAVGHAVWVALEEAGRRRAAVQMLHTAERVAAGQPELAAALRNAATSKR' A
#
# COMPACT_ATOMS: atom_id res chain seq x y z
N MET A 1 -3.36 44.29 35.55
CA MET A 1 -3.70 44.47 34.12
C MET A 1 -3.06 43.33 33.36
N THR A 2 -3.87 42.37 32.92
CA THR A 2 -3.48 41.10 32.31
C THR A 2 -3.29 41.27 30.80
N THR A 3 -2.13 40.93 30.26
CA THR A 3 -1.93 40.78 28.82
C THR A 3 -1.34 39.40 28.54
N PHE A 4 -2.19 38.49 28.06
CA PHE A 4 -1.78 37.19 27.56
C PHE A 4 -1.10 37.39 26.20
N ALA A 5 0.20 37.09 26.11
CA ALA A 5 0.87 36.94 24.83
C ALA A 5 0.38 35.64 24.19
N LEU A 6 -0.61 35.74 23.31
CA LEU A 6 -0.97 34.65 22.41
C LEU A 6 0.26 34.31 21.57
N PRO A 7 0.78 33.07 21.61
CA PRO A 7 1.73 32.65 20.59
C PRO A 7 0.94 32.64 19.29
N SER A 8 1.14 33.66 18.46
CA SER A 8 0.64 33.69 17.09
C SER A 8 1.34 32.58 16.33
N GLY A 9 0.82 31.35 16.49
CA GLY A 9 1.19 30.19 15.71
C GLY A 9 1.09 30.60 14.26
N SER A 10 2.24 30.56 13.58
CA SER A 10 2.39 30.89 12.18
C SER A 10 1.57 29.90 11.35
N TYR A 11 0.28 30.19 11.19
CA TYR A 11 -0.58 29.55 10.20
C TYR A 11 -0.12 30.04 8.82
N ARG A 12 1.03 29.54 8.36
CA ARG A 12 1.54 29.80 7.02
C ARG A 12 0.57 29.16 6.07
N ALA A 13 -0.28 29.97 5.44
CA ALA A 13 -1.05 29.56 4.28
C ALA A 13 -0.08 28.97 3.26
N ALA A 14 -0.06 27.64 3.13
CA ALA A 14 0.76 26.97 2.15
C ALA A 14 0.40 27.54 0.78
N SER A 15 1.41 27.87 -0.03
CA SER A 15 1.14 28.37 -1.37
C SER A 15 0.30 27.36 -2.13
N LEU A 16 -0.61 27.81 -3.01
CA LEU A 16 -1.48 26.93 -3.79
C LEU A 16 -0.67 25.81 -4.48
N LYS A 17 0.53 26.13 -4.97
CA LYS A 17 1.50 25.19 -5.56
C LYS A 17 1.92 24.06 -4.60
N GLN A 18 2.19 24.38 -3.32
CA GLN A 18 2.55 23.38 -2.31
C GLN A 18 1.37 22.46 -1.98
N VAL A 19 0.15 23.00 -1.90
CA VAL A 19 -1.06 22.20 -1.68
C VAL A 19 -1.29 21.24 -2.85
N TRP A 20 -1.16 21.71 -4.09
CA TRP A 20 -1.27 20.88 -5.29
C TRP A 20 -0.17 19.81 -5.37
N ALA A 21 1.08 20.15 -5.06
CA ALA A 21 2.17 19.19 -5.02
C ALA A 21 1.94 18.09 -3.96
N GLY A 22 1.46 18.45 -2.77
CA GLY A 22 1.09 17.50 -1.72
C GLY A 22 -0.02 16.55 -2.16
N ARG A 23 -1.07 17.08 -2.82
CA ARG A 23 -2.17 16.26 -3.36
C ARG A 23 -1.70 15.34 -4.48
N ALA A 24 -0.87 15.82 -5.41
CA ALA A 24 -0.32 15.01 -6.49
C ALA A 24 0.49 13.83 -5.95
N ARG A 25 1.30 14.06 -4.92
CA ARG A 25 2.05 12.98 -4.24
C ARG A 25 1.13 11.98 -3.56
N ALA A 26 0.09 12.44 -2.88
CA ALA A 26 -0.89 11.56 -2.22
C ALA A 26 -1.63 10.69 -3.24
N VAL A 27 -2.05 11.25 -4.37
CA VAL A 27 -2.70 10.50 -5.46
C VAL A 27 -1.73 9.49 -6.07
N GLY A 28 -0.49 9.89 -6.36
CA GLY A 28 0.54 8.98 -6.87
C GLY A 28 0.79 7.79 -5.95
N HIS A 29 0.87 8.05 -4.64
CA HIS A 29 1.00 7.00 -3.63
C HIS A 29 -0.23 6.08 -3.59
N ALA A 30 -1.44 6.63 -3.63
CA ALA A 30 -2.67 5.84 -3.65
C ALA A 30 -2.75 4.93 -4.89
N VAL A 31 -2.38 5.46 -6.06
CA VAL A 31 -2.31 4.69 -7.32
C VAL A 31 -1.27 3.56 -7.20
N TRP A 32 -0.09 3.87 -6.67
CA TRP A 32 0.96 2.86 -6.46
C TRP A 32 0.47 1.71 -5.57
N VAL A 33 -0.13 2.02 -4.41
CA VAL A 33 -0.67 1.03 -3.48
C VAL A 33 -1.76 0.18 -4.14
N ALA A 34 -2.65 0.80 -4.91
CA ALA A 34 -3.71 0.08 -5.62
C ALA A 34 -3.14 -0.88 -6.68
N LEU A 35 -2.11 -0.45 -7.44
CA LEU A 35 -1.42 -1.29 -8.41
C LEU A 35 -0.68 -2.45 -7.73
N GLU A 36 -0.04 -2.19 -6.59
CA GLU A 36 0.64 -3.22 -5.81
C GLU A 36 -0.35 -4.26 -5.28
N GLU A 37 -1.50 -3.83 -4.76
CA GLU A 37 -2.57 -4.73 -4.32
C GLU A 37 -3.17 -5.54 -5.48
N ALA A 38 -3.38 -4.92 -6.65
CA ALA A 38 -3.84 -5.62 -7.85
C ALA A 38 -2.79 -6.63 -8.34
N GLY A 39 -1.50 -6.28 -8.29
CA GLY A 39 -0.38 -7.16 -8.59
C GLY A 39 -0.34 -8.37 -7.65
N ARG A 40 -0.43 -8.14 -6.34
CA ARG A 40 -0.48 -9.20 -5.32
C ARG A 40 -1.66 -10.15 -5.52
N ARG A 41 -2.85 -9.62 -5.82
CA ARG A 41 -4.03 -10.45 -6.13
C ARG A 41 -3.81 -11.33 -7.35
N ARG A 42 -3.25 -10.80 -8.43
CA ARG A 42 -2.93 -11.61 -9.63
C ARG A 42 -1.87 -12.68 -9.34
N ALA A 43 -0.83 -12.33 -8.58
CA ALA A 43 0.21 -13.27 -8.19
C ALA A 43 -0.33 -14.42 -7.33
N ALA A 44 -1.21 -14.14 -6.37
CA ALA A 44 -1.84 -15.15 -5.52
C ALA A 44 -2.62 -16.20 -6.35
N VAL A 45 -3.39 -15.77 -7.36
CA VAL A 45 -4.10 -16.68 -8.26
C VAL A 45 -3.13 -17.60 -9.01
N GLN A 46 -2.03 -17.07 -9.53
CA GLN A 46 -1.02 -17.86 -10.24
C GLN A 46 -0.28 -18.83 -9.32
N MET A 47 0.00 -18.42 -8.08
CA MET A 47 0.60 -19.28 -7.06
C MET A 47 -0.30 -20.47 -6.72
N LEU A 48 -1.61 -20.25 -6.54
CA LEU A 48 -2.58 -21.32 -6.29
C LEU A 48 -2.66 -22.30 -7.47
N HIS A 49 -2.76 -21.77 -8.70
CA HIS A 49 -2.78 -22.60 -9.89
C HIS A 49 -1.50 -23.45 -10.02
N THR A 50 -0.35 -22.87 -9.69
CA THR A 50 0.93 -23.60 -9.70
C THR A 50 0.97 -24.66 -8.59
N ALA A 51 0.44 -24.35 -7.41
CA ALA A 51 0.33 -25.29 -6.31
C ALA A 51 -0.50 -26.52 -6.67
N GLU A 52 -1.62 -26.34 -7.38
CA GLU A 52 -2.46 -27.44 -7.88
C GLU A 52 -1.70 -28.34 -8.86
N ARG A 53 -0.95 -27.74 -9.79
CA ARG A 53 -0.16 -28.50 -10.78
C ARG A 53 0.93 -29.35 -10.16
N VAL A 54 1.60 -28.85 -9.11
CA VAL A 54 2.74 -29.54 -8.48
C VAL A 54 2.35 -30.40 -7.28
N ALA A 55 1.09 -30.36 -6.82
CA ALA A 55 0.65 -31.02 -5.60
C ALA A 55 0.95 -32.53 -5.54
N ALA A 56 0.87 -33.24 -6.66
CA ALA A 56 1.13 -34.67 -6.73
C ALA A 56 2.62 -35.04 -6.67
N GLY A 57 3.50 -34.19 -7.22
CA GLY A 57 4.94 -34.46 -7.29
C GLY A 57 5.76 -33.78 -6.20
N GLN A 58 5.28 -32.66 -5.67
CA GLN A 58 5.97 -31.82 -4.70
C GLN A 58 4.97 -31.21 -3.70
N PRO A 59 4.45 -32.01 -2.76
CA PRO A 59 3.41 -31.57 -1.83
C PRO A 59 3.87 -30.43 -0.91
N GLU A 60 5.15 -30.42 -0.51
CA GLU A 60 5.73 -29.34 0.32
C GLU A 60 5.75 -27.99 -0.42
N LEU A 61 6.15 -27.99 -1.70
CA LEU A 61 6.13 -26.79 -2.54
C LEU A 61 4.69 -26.28 -2.74
N ALA A 62 3.74 -27.19 -2.99
CA ALA A 62 2.34 -26.83 -3.11
C ALA A 62 1.79 -26.18 -1.82
N ALA A 63 2.17 -26.69 -0.64
CA ALA A 63 1.80 -26.09 0.64
C ALA A 63 2.42 -24.69 0.82
N ALA A 64 3.71 -24.53 0.49
CA ALA A 64 4.38 -23.24 0.55
C ALA A 64 3.72 -22.18 -0.36
N LEU A 65 3.35 -22.57 -1.59
CA LEU A 65 2.67 -21.69 -2.55
C LEU A 65 1.28 -21.27 -2.07
N ARG A 66 0.50 -22.20 -1.48
CA ARG A 66 -0.82 -21.87 -0.89
C ARG A 66 -0.69 -20.92 0.30
N ASN A 67 0.30 -21.12 1.16
CA ASN A 67 0.57 -20.23 2.28
C ASN A 67 1.00 -18.84 1.79
N ALA A 68 1.86 -18.76 0.76
CA ALA A 68 2.27 -17.50 0.17
C ALA A 68 1.11 -16.74 -0.49
N ALA A 69 0.19 -17.45 -1.16
CA ALA A 69 -0.98 -16.85 -1.81
C ALA A 69 -2.02 -16.29 -0.81
N THR A 70 -2.09 -16.85 0.40
CA THR A 70 -3.07 -16.49 1.44
C THR A 70 -2.51 -15.55 2.50
N SER A 71 -1.19 -15.39 2.58
CA SER A 71 -0.54 -14.50 3.54
C SER A 71 -0.87 -13.04 3.25
N LYS A 72 -1.79 -12.48 4.04
CA LYS A 72 -1.99 -11.02 4.15
C LYS A 72 -0.84 -10.46 4.96
N ARG A 73 0.17 -9.91 4.28
CA ARG A 73 1.20 -9.08 4.90
C ARG A 73 0.80 -7.61 4.84
#